data_AF-A0A2S6X4E5-F1
#
_entry.id   AF-A0A2S6X4E5-F1
#
_cell.length_a   1.000
_cell.length_b   1.000
_cell.length_c   1.000
_cell.angle_alpha   90.00
_cell.angle_beta   90.00
_cell.angle_gamma   90.00
#
_symmetry.space_group_name_H-M   'P 1'
#
loop_
_entity.id
_entity.type
_entity.pdbx_description
1 polymer ?
#
loop_
_entity_poly.entity_id
_entity_poly.type
_entity_poly.pdbx_seq_one_letter_code
_entity_poly.pdbx_strand_id
1 'polypeptide(L)'
;MQFRQQALTKLQSPEELDLPVRFARPQGWLVLSVTVVAMAAASVWAVGGSVTSTVAAPAILTHGQGSYLLQSPVSGQVTAVLARPGQRLAADAPVLKVRTAKGETVVRSVDAGRVSALAATVGQIISTGANVASVEKVAHADDPLYATVYVPAEKAAAIPAHASVDLTVQSVPTQQFGVLHGEVKAVDRSAQSAQTITSFLGDSQLGEQFTEDGRPVAVTVRLAPSKSTKSGYEWSSADGPPFELTSMTLASGSIRLADQRPVDWLLP
;
A
#
# COMPACT_ATOMS: atom_id res chain seq x y z
N MET A 1 -89.12 -16.24 -34.32
CA MET A 1 -88.61 -14.89 -34.67
C MET A 1 -87.90 -14.23 -33.47
N GLN A 2 -86.82 -14.82 -32.94
CA GLN A 2 -86.08 -14.27 -31.78
C GLN A 2 -84.58 -14.05 -32.04
N PHE A 3 -84.03 -14.53 -33.15
CA PHE A 3 -82.61 -14.34 -33.48
C PHE A 3 -82.27 -12.96 -34.08
N ARG A 4 -83.27 -12.20 -34.56
CA ARG A 4 -83.05 -10.85 -35.12
C ARG A 4 -82.88 -9.78 -34.05
N GLN A 5 -83.35 -10.02 -32.83
CA GLN A 5 -83.20 -9.07 -31.73
C GLN A 5 -81.79 -9.14 -31.11
N GLN A 6 -81.20 -10.33 -30.97
CA GLN A 6 -79.86 -10.48 -30.37
C GLN A 6 -78.71 -9.95 -31.25
N ALA A 7 -78.89 -9.88 -32.57
CA ALA A 7 -77.90 -9.29 -33.48
C ALA A 7 -77.96 -7.75 -33.52
N LEU A 8 -79.13 -7.16 -33.24
CA LEU A 8 -79.32 -5.71 -33.22
C LEU A 8 -78.85 -5.06 -31.90
N THR A 9 -78.86 -5.81 -30.79
CA THR A 9 -78.33 -5.30 -29.51
C THR A 9 -76.79 -5.26 -29.49
N LYS A 10 -76.11 -5.99 -30.38
CA LYS A 10 -74.65 -6.03 -30.46
C LYS A 10 -74.03 -4.88 -31.28
N LEU A 11 -74.86 -4.14 -32.02
CA LEU A 11 -74.46 -2.94 -32.79
C LEU A 11 -74.73 -1.62 -32.03
N GLN A 12 -75.29 -1.70 -30.81
CA GLN A 12 -75.55 -0.55 -29.95
C GLN A 12 -74.65 -0.51 -28.71
N SER A 13 -73.61 -1.35 -28.63
CA SER A 13 -72.55 -1.16 -27.65
C SER A 13 -71.66 -0.01 -28.16
N PRO A 14 -71.77 1.21 -27.60
CA PRO A 14 -70.81 2.25 -27.90
C PRO A 14 -69.47 1.73 -27.41
N GLU A 15 -68.44 1.99 -28.20
CA GLU A 15 -67.08 1.58 -27.94
C GLU A 15 -66.72 1.72 -26.45
N GLU A 16 -66.18 0.66 -25.83
CA GLU A 16 -65.45 0.76 -24.56
C GLU A 16 -64.13 1.54 -24.73
N LEU A 17 -64.11 2.57 -25.58
CA LEU A 17 -63.02 3.53 -25.71
C LEU A 17 -63.10 4.64 -24.66
N ASP A 18 -64.25 4.79 -23.99
CA ASP A 18 -64.44 5.68 -22.84
C ASP A 18 -64.44 4.91 -21.51
N LEU A 19 -63.44 4.02 -21.32
CA LEU A 19 -62.90 3.92 -19.97
C LEU A 19 -62.23 5.27 -19.72
N PRO A 20 -62.77 6.17 -18.87
CA PRO A 20 -62.01 7.35 -18.51
C PRO A 20 -60.70 6.79 -18.00
N VAL A 21 -59.61 7.14 -18.71
CA VAL A 21 -58.25 6.94 -18.24
C VAL A 21 -58.32 7.40 -16.80
N ARG A 22 -58.33 6.43 -15.86
CA ARG A 22 -58.50 6.74 -14.44
C ARG A 22 -57.22 7.48 -14.11
N PHE A 23 -57.28 8.81 -14.26
CA PHE A 23 -56.24 9.74 -13.90
C PHE A 23 -55.79 9.29 -12.54
N ALA A 24 -54.49 8.99 -12.45
CA ALA A 24 -53.86 8.28 -11.36
C ALA A 24 -54.59 8.53 -10.04
N ARG A 25 -55.10 7.45 -9.42
CA ARG A 25 -55.69 7.50 -8.06
C ARG A 25 -54.83 8.46 -7.20
N PRO A 26 -55.40 9.24 -6.27
CA PRO A 26 -54.63 10.24 -5.50
C PRO A 26 -53.34 9.67 -4.85
N GLN A 27 -53.31 8.36 -4.57
CA GLN A 27 -52.11 7.62 -4.14
C GLN A 27 -50.98 7.57 -5.20
N GLY A 28 -51.30 7.51 -6.49
CA GLY A 28 -50.34 7.52 -7.59
C GLY A 28 -49.60 8.86 -7.77
N TRP A 29 -50.25 9.99 -7.42
CA TRP A 29 -49.57 11.30 -7.39
C TRP A 29 -48.55 11.39 -6.25
N LEU A 30 -48.84 10.78 -5.11
CA LEU A 30 -47.87 10.65 -4.02
C LEU A 30 -46.67 9.79 -4.46
N VAL A 31 -46.92 8.63 -5.08
CA VAL A 31 -45.85 7.78 -5.62
C VAL A 31 -45.00 8.53 -6.63
N LEU A 32 -45.61 9.22 -7.60
CA LEU A 32 -44.91 10.01 -8.60
C LEU A 32 -44.05 11.13 -7.96
N SER A 33 -44.61 11.85 -6.99
CA SER A 33 -43.90 12.93 -6.30
C SER A 33 -42.69 12.40 -5.53
N VAL A 34 -42.84 11.27 -4.82
CA VAL A 34 -41.75 10.61 -4.12
C VAL A 34 -40.67 10.15 -5.11
N THR A 35 -41.06 9.58 -6.24
CA THR A 35 -40.10 9.17 -7.29
C THR A 35 -39.33 10.36 -7.84
N VAL A 36 -39.99 11.47 -8.18
CA VAL A 36 -39.33 12.68 -8.69
C VAL A 36 -38.37 13.28 -7.66
N VAL A 37 -38.79 13.37 -6.39
CA VAL A 37 -37.92 13.85 -5.31
C VAL A 37 -36.71 12.94 -5.13
N ALA A 38 -36.90 11.61 -5.16
CA ALA A 38 -35.80 10.66 -5.07
C ALA A 38 -34.83 10.78 -6.26
N MET A 39 -35.33 10.96 -7.49
CA MET A 39 -34.49 11.19 -8.68
C MET A 39 -33.73 12.52 -8.59
N ALA A 40 -34.37 13.57 -8.10
CA ALA A 40 -33.72 14.87 -7.88
C ALA A 40 -32.62 14.76 -6.83
N ALA A 41 -32.88 14.12 -5.70
CA ALA A 41 -31.90 13.87 -4.65
C ALA A 41 -30.71 13.03 -5.16
N ALA A 42 -30.97 11.96 -5.92
CA ALA A 42 -29.94 11.15 -6.54
C ALA A 42 -29.09 11.94 -7.54
N SER A 43 -29.71 12.81 -8.34
CA SER A 43 -29.00 13.67 -9.31
C SER A 43 -28.13 14.71 -8.60
N VAL A 44 -28.64 15.34 -7.54
CA VAL A 44 -27.87 16.28 -6.72
C VAL A 44 -26.69 15.57 -6.05
N TRP A 45 -26.89 14.35 -5.53
CA TRP A 45 -25.81 13.56 -4.96
C TRP A 45 -24.80 13.07 -6.01
N ALA A 46 -25.23 12.72 -7.22
CA ALA A 46 -24.32 12.27 -8.28
C ALA A 46 -23.37 13.39 -8.75
N VAL A 47 -23.81 14.65 -8.69
CA VAL A 47 -23.02 15.83 -9.08
C VAL A 47 -22.23 16.42 -7.91
N GLY A 48 -22.83 16.44 -6.71
CA GLY A 48 -22.26 17.08 -5.52
C GLY A 48 -21.58 16.14 -4.54
N GLY A 49 -21.85 14.84 -4.63
CA GLY A 49 -21.19 13.82 -3.82
C GLY A 49 -19.80 13.49 -4.36
N SER A 50 -18.91 13.12 -3.46
CA SER A 50 -17.61 12.53 -3.79
C SER A 50 -17.53 11.11 -3.24
N VAL A 51 -16.85 10.24 -3.97
CA VAL A 51 -16.45 8.92 -3.48
C VAL A 51 -14.94 8.93 -3.35
N THR A 52 -14.46 8.79 -2.11
CA THR A 52 -13.04 8.65 -1.84
C THR A 52 -12.58 7.26 -2.23
N SER A 53 -11.73 7.18 -3.25
CA SER A 53 -11.11 5.93 -3.68
C SER A 53 -9.75 5.75 -3.01
N THR A 54 -9.38 4.51 -2.72
CA THR A 54 -8.09 4.17 -2.10
C THR A 54 -7.38 3.09 -2.87
N VAL A 55 -6.04 3.15 -2.91
CA VAL A 55 -5.20 2.09 -3.48
C VAL A 55 -4.52 1.35 -2.35
N ALA A 56 -4.91 0.09 -2.16
CA ALA A 56 -4.22 -0.82 -1.27
C ALA A 56 -3.04 -1.48 -2.01
N ALA A 57 -1.87 -1.48 -1.38
CA ALA A 57 -0.66 -2.06 -1.93
C ALA A 57 0.30 -2.57 -0.84
N PRO A 58 1.15 -3.58 -1.13
CA PRO A 58 2.21 -4.01 -0.23
C PRO A 58 3.17 -2.85 0.08
N ALA A 59 3.66 -2.81 1.31
CA ALA A 59 4.57 -1.78 1.78
C ALA A 59 5.65 -2.38 2.69
N ILE A 60 6.74 -1.63 2.84
CA ILE A 60 7.81 -1.99 3.77
C ILE A 60 8.39 -0.73 4.41
N LEU A 61 8.66 -0.80 5.72
CA LEU A 61 9.30 0.27 6.45
C LEU A 61 10.81 0.25 6.22
N THR A 62 11.39 1.37 5.83
CA THR A 62 12.83 1.51 5.54
C THR A 62 13.35 2.87 6.01
N HIS A 63 14.65 2.98 6.22
CA HIS A 63 15.35 4.26 6.31
C HIS A 63 15.70 4.70 4.88
N GLY A 64 15.35 5.94 4.53
CA GLY A 64 15.16 6.38 3.12
C GLY A 64 16.38 6.39 2.20
N GLN A 65 17.54 5.87 2.60
CA GLN A 65 18.74 5.76 1.77
C GLN A 65 18.92 4.36 1.14
N GLY A 66 17.98 3.44 1.38
CA GLY A 66 18.05 2.06 0.89
C GLY A 66 19.15 1.24 1.57
N SER A 67 19.42 0.06 1.03
CA SER A 67 20.49 -0.82 1.52
C SER A 67 21.60 -1.04 0.50
N TYR A 68 22.71 -1.60 0.97
CA TYR A 68 23.73 -2.19 0.12
C TYR A 68 24.04 -3.61 0.60
N LEU A 69 24.32 -4.49 -0.35
CA LEU A 69 24.81 -5.83 -0.07
C LEU A 69 26.30 -5.77 0.23
N LEU A 70 26.67 -6.17 1.45
CA LEU A 70 28.06 -6.38 1.80
C LEU A 70 28.51 -7.72 1.26
N GLN A 71 29.53 -7.68 0.39
CA GLN A 71 30.13 -8.87 -0.21
C GLN A 71 31.48 -9.19 0.41
N SER A 72 31.82 -10.48 0.45
CA SER A 72 33.14 -10.90 0.91
C SER A 72 34.22 -10.58 -0.14
N PRO A 73 35.28 -9.84 0.20
CA PRO A 73 36.42 -9.65 -0.69
C PRO A 73 37.32 -10.90 -0.79
N VAL A 74 37.11 -11.89 0.08
CA VAL A 74 37.97 -13.08 0.20
C VAL A 74 37.15 -14.37 0.20
N SER A 75 37.79 -15.46 -0.24
CA SER A 75 37.27 -16.82 -0.08
C SER A 75 37.82 -17.48 1.19
N GLY A 76 36.98 -18.21 1.91
CA GLY A 76 37.39 -18.95 3.11
C GLY A 76 36.22 -19.40 3.98
N GLN A 77 36.53 -19.87 5.18
CA GLN A 77 35.52 -20.32 6.15
C GLN A 77 35.23 -19.24 7.17
N VAL A 78 33.97 -18.91 7.41
CA VAL A 78 33.55 -17.96 8.44
C VAL A 78 33.85 -18.52 9.82
N THR A 79 34.71 -17.87 10.60
CA THR A 79 35.11 -18.31 11.95
C THR A 79 34.33 -17.61 13.05
N ALA A 80 33.87 -16.39 12.80
CA ALA A 80 33.06 -15.62 13.74
C ALA A 80 32.18 -14.61 12.99
N VAL A 81 30.97 -14.40 13.50
CA VAL A 81 30.10 -13.30 13.07
C VAL A 81 30.09 -12.28 14.21
N LEU A 82 30.60 -11.08 13.92
CA LEU A 82 30.87 -10.03 14.91
C LEU A 82 29.74 -9.00 15.00
N ALA A 83 29.00 -8.81 13.90
CA ALA A 83 27.83 -7.95 13.87
C ALA A 83 26.54 -8.71 14.23
N ARG A 84 25.51 -7.97 14.63
CA ARG A 84 24.16 -8.51 14.89
C ARG A 84 23.12 -7.79 14.02
N PRO A 85 22.03 -8.45 13.62
CA PRO A 85 20.91 -7.78 12.98
C PRO A 85 20.39 -6.64 13.88
N GLY A 86 20.05 -5.52 13.27
CA GLY A 86 19.65 -4.29 13.95
C GLY A 86 20.80 -3.48 14.56
N GLN A 87 22.04 -3.98 14.56
CA GLN A 87 23.19 -3.23 15.06
C GLN A 87 23.60 -2.12 14.10
N ARG A 88 23.92 -0.94 14.64
CA ARG A 88 24.58 0.12 13.88
C ARG A 88 26.08 -0.13 13.77
N LEU A 89 26.60 0.03 12.56
CA LEU A 89 28.00 -0.10 12.21
C LEU A 89 28.50 1.24 11.68
N ALA A 90 29.69 1.64 12.12
CA ALA A 90 30.44 2.69 11.44
C ALA A 90 31.01 2.16 10.11
N ALA A 91 31.51 3.06 9.26
CA ALA A 91 32.33 2.64 8.13
C ALA A 91 33.57 1.86 8.61
N ASP A 92 33.97 0.83 7.88
CA ASP A 92 35.08 -0.08 8.20
C ASP A 92 34.92 -0.91 9.50
N ALA A 93 33.70 -0.95 10.07
CA ALA A 93 33.43 -1.75 11.24
C ALA A 93 33.48 -3.25 10.93
N PRO A 94 34.00 -4.09 11.85
CA PRO A 94 34.15 -5.52 11.61
C PRO A 94 32.78 -6.23 11.62
N VAL A 95 32.47 -6.97 10.56
CA VAL A 95 31.20 -7.71 10.39
C VAL A 95 31.39 -9.19 10.68
N LEU A 96 32.42 -9.80 10.11
CA LEU A 96 32.73 -11.22 10.32
C LEU A 96 34.22 -11.50 10.14
N LYS A 97 34.66 -12.64 10.67
CA LYS A 97 36.01 -13.19 10.49
C LYS A 97 35.97 -14.38 9.55
N VAL A 98 36.93 -14.45 8.64
CA VAL A 98 37.09 -15.50 7.65
C VAL A 98 38.49 -16.09 7.76
N ARG A 99 38.59 -17.40 7.94
CA ARG A 99 39.84 -18.13 7.79
C ARG A 99 40.09 -18.39 6.31
N THR A 100 41.13 -17.76 5.78
CA THR A 100 41.61 -17.93 4.41
C THR A 100 42.88 -18.80 4.39
N ALA A 101 43.37 -19.15 3.20
CA ALA A 101 44.64 -19.86 3.05
C ALA A 101 45.86 -19.07 3.59
N LYS A 102 45.77 -17.73 3.67
CA LYS A 102 46.84 -16.84 4.16
C LYS A 102 46.70 -16.49 5.65
N GLY A 103 45.70 -17.03 6.34
CA GLY A 103 45.37 -16.70 7.73
C GLY A 103 43.97 -16.12 7.90
N GLU A 104 43.68 -15.61 9.09
CA GLU A 104 42.38 -15.01 9.41
C GLU A 104 42.29 -13.57 8.86
N THR A 105 41.18 -13.25 8.20
CA THR A 105 40.88 -11.94 7.60
C THR A 105 39.52 -11.46 8.11
N VAL A 106 39.38 -10.16 8.36
CA VAL A 106 38.13 -9.56 8.81
C VAL A 106 37.43 -8.94 7.61
N VAL A 107 36.17 -9.29 7.38
CA VAL A 107 35.30 -8.60 6.42
C VAL A 107 34.60 -7.46 7.15
N ARG A 108 34.65 -6.26 6.57
CA ARG A 108 34.26 -5.00 7.19
C ARG A 108 33.16 -4.32 6.39
N SER A 109 32.34 -3.49 7.05
CA SER A 109 31.36 -2.64 6.37
C SER A 109 32.06 -1.64 5.45
N VAL A 110 31.47 -1.40 4.28
CA VAL A 110 31.97 -0.41 3.32
C VAL A 110 31.62 1.01 3.76
N ASP A 111 30.43 1.20 4.33
CA ASP A 111 29.94 2.49 4.79
C ASP A 111 29.23 2.34 6.16
N ALA A 112 28.91 3.46 6.79
CA ALA A 112 28.09 3.47 7.99
C ALA A 112 26.64 3.04 7.67
N GLY A 113 26.02 2.35 8.63
CA GLY A 113 24.65 1.90 8.46
C GLY A 113 24.16 0.99 9.56
N ARG A 114 22.99 0.39 9.35
CA ARG A 114 22.37 -0.57 10.25
C ARG A 114 22.29 -1.93 9.56
N VAL A 115 22.77 -2.98 10.21
CA VAL A 115 22.69 -4.34 9.66
C VAL A 115 21.22 -4.74 9.59
N SER A 116 20.68 -4.94 8.39
CA SER A 116 19.31 -5.43 8.21
C SER A 116 19.28 -6.95 8.25
N ALA A 117 20.24 -7.61 7.59
CA ALA A 117 20.33 -9.06 7.55
C ALA A 117 21.79 -9.56 7.56
N LEU A 118 22.01 -10.75 8.10
CA LEU A 118 23.27 -11.48 8.01
C LEU A 118 23.02 -12.75 7.22
N ALA A 119 23.69 -12.87 6.06
CA ALA A 119 23.57 -14.04 5.19
C ALA A 119 24.64 -15.09 5.50
N ALA A 120 25.76 -14.67 6.10
CA ALA A 120 26.85 -15.56 6.49
C ALA A 120 26.66 -16.11 7.92
N THR A 121 26.89 -17.41 8.08
CA THR A 121 26.86 -18.10 9.38
C THR A 121 28.24 -18.66 9.75
N VAL A 122 28.51 -18.83 11.05
CA VAL A 122 29.76 -19.43 11.51
C VAL A 122 29.89 -20.85 10.97
N GLY A 123 31.06 -21.19 10.43
CA GLY A 123 31.37 -22.48 9.82
C GLY A 123 31.11 -22.55 8.31
N GLN A 124 30.35 -21.61 7.75
CA GLN A 124 30.04 -21.56 6.32
C GLN A 124 31.29 -21.25 5.48
N ILE A 125 31.44 -21.93 4.35
CA ILE A 125 32.44 -21.62 3.34
C ILE A 125 31.85 -20.59 2.38
N ILE A 126 32.55 -19.48 2.19
CA ILE A 126 32.16 -18.39 1.30
C ILE A 126 33.25 -18.14 0.25
N SER A 127 32.83 -17.66 -0.92
CA SER A 127 33.73 -17.24 -2.00
C SER A 127 33.83 -15.72 -2.06
N THR A 128 34.88 -15.20 -2.71
CA THR A 128 34.92 -13.78 -3.09
C THR A 128 33.66 -13.42 -3.90
N GLY A 129 33.03 -12.29 -3.55
CA GLY A 129 31.77 -11.84 -4.12
C GLY A 129 30.52 -12.41 -3.45
N ALA A 130 30.64 -13.37 -2.52
CA ALA A 130 29.48 -13.88 -1.79
C ALA A 130 28.86 -12.77 -0.93
N ASN A 131 27.53 -12.63 -0.98
CA ASN A 131 26.78 -11.72 -0.10
C ASN A 131 26.85 -12.25 1.34
N VAL A 132 27.32 -11.43 2.27
CA VAL A 132 27.51 -11.82 3.67
C VAL A 132 26.62 -11.06 4.64
N ALA A 133 26.20 -9.85 4.28
CA ALA A 133 25.25 -9.05 5.05
C ALA A 133 24.50 -8.09 4.12
N SER A 134 23.32 -7.67 4.53
CA SER A 134 22.65 -6.48 4.00
C SER A 134 22.76 -5.37 5.05
N VAL A 135 23.15 -4.18 4.60
CA VAL A 135 23.32 -3.02 5.47
C VAL A 135 22.48 -1.88 4.92
N GLU A 136 21.53 -1.44 5.72
CA GLU A 136 20.72 -0.25 5.46
C GLU A 136 21.55 1.00 5.71
N LYS A 137 21.56 1.91 4.74
CA LYS A 137 22.28 3.16 4.83
C LYS A 137 21.53 4.08 5.79
N VAL A 138 22.20 4.46 6.87
CA VAL A 138 21.66 5.34 7.91
C VAL A 138 22.74 6.36 8.23
N ALA A 139 22.50 7.63 7.89
CA ALA A 139 23.46 8.70 8.09
C ALA A 139 23.48 9.13 9.57
N HIS A 140 22.31 9.16 10.22
CA HIS A 140 22.16 9.59 11.60
C HIS A 140 21.26 8.65 12.40
N ALA A 141 21.51 8.62 13.72
CA ALA A 141 20.77 7.80 14.68
C ALA A 141 19.25 7.98 14.62
N ASP A 142 18.83 9.20 14.30
CA ASP A 142 17.45 9.68 14.34
C ASP A 142 16.88 9.87 12.93
N ASP A 143 17.52 9.28 11.92
CA ASP A 143 16.98 9.29 10.56
C ASP A 143 15.56 8.69 10.58
N PRO A 144 14.56 9.40 10.04
CA PRO A 144 13.19 8.95 10.14
C PRO A 144 12.97 7.71 9.28
N LEU A 145 12.06 6.86 9.74
CA LEU A 145 11.51 5.79 8.92
C LEU A 145 10.60 6.38 7.85
N TYR A 146 10.70 5.79 6.68
CA TYR A 146 9.78 5.96 5.57
C TYR A 146 9.07 4.63 5.33
N ALA A 147 7.88 4.67 4.74
CA ALA A 147 7.29 3.50 4.14
C ALA A 147 7.45 3.58 2.63
N THR A 148 7.91 2.51 2.00
CA THR A 148 7.88 2.37 0.54
C THR A 148 6.70 1.48 0.20
N VAL A 149 5.71 2.03 -0.49
CA VAL A 149 4.51 1.33 -0.94
C VAL A 149 4.67 0.98 -2.43
N TYR A 150 4.54 -0.28 -2.79
CA TYR A 150 4.74 -0.77 -4.16
C TYR A 150 3.40 -0.86 -4.88
N VAL A 151 3.05 0.19 -5.62
CA VAL A 151 1.73 0.35 -6.23
C VAL A 151 1.75 -0.13 -7.69
N PRO A 152 0.72 -0.83 -8.19
CA PRO A 152 0.60 -1.14 -9.61
C PRO A 152 0.71 0.11 -10.49
N ALA A 153 1.43 0.00 -11.60
CA ALA A 153 1.80 1.14 -12.44
C ALA A 153 0.57 1.90 -13.00
N GLU A 154 -0.53 1.18 -13.25
CA GLU A 154 -1.79 1.71 -13.76
C GLU A 154 -2.46 2.64 -12.75
N LYS A 155 -2.27 2.39 -11.46
CA LYS A 155 -2.87 3.16 -10.35
C LYS A 155 -1.94 4.27 -9.85
N ALA A 156 -0.63 4.12 -10.05
CA ALA A 156 0.36 5.06 -9.53
C ALA A 156 0.20 6.47 -10.10
N ALA A 157 -0.21 6.61 -11.37
CA ALA A 157 -0.42 7.91 -12.02
C ALA A 157 -1.56 8.72 -11.42
N ALA A 158 -2.53 8.07 -10.76
CA ALA A 158 -3.68 8.73 -10.15
C ALA A 158 -3.40 9.23 -8.73
N ILE A 159 -2.21 8.93 -8.16
CA ILE A 159 -1.86 9.30 -6.78
C ILE A 159 -1.52 10.79 -6.73
N PRO A 160 -2.26 11.59 -5.94
CA PRO A 160 -1.92 12.98 -5.71
C PRO A 160 -0.60 13.12 -4.95
N ALA A 161 0.13 14.21 -5.21
CA ALA A 161 1.18 14.65 -4.28
C ALA A 161 0.55 14.87 -2.90
N HIS A 162 1.30 14.55 -1.83
CA HIS A 162 0.84 14.74 -0.45
C HIS A 162 -0.42 13.95 -0.05
N ALA A 163 -0.79 12.93 -0.82
CA ALA A 163 -1.89 12.04 -0.47
C ALA A 163 -1.68 11.41 0.91
N SER A 164 -2.75 11.38 1.71
CA SER A 164 -2.76 10.68 3.00
C SER A 164 -2.64 9.17 2.77
N VAL A 165 -1.84 8.53 3.60
CA VAL A 165 -1.61 7.08 3.57
C VAL A 165 -1.83 6.52 4.96
N ASP A 166 -2.69 5.51 5.04
CA ASP A 166 -2.86 4.71 6.24
C ASP A 166 -2.10 3.39 6.05
N LEU A 167 -1.23 3.08 7.01
CA LEU A 167 -0.34 1.92 6.96
C LEU A 167 -0.73 0.91 8.04
N THR A 168 -0.96 -0.33 7.64
CA THR A 168 -1.11 -1.45 8.58
C THR A 168 0.22 -2.18 8.71
N VAL A 169 0.87 -2.08 9.87
CA VAL A 169 2.21 -2.65 10.11
C VAL A 169 2.08 -4.07 10.67
N GLN A 170 2.74 -5.05 10.06
CA GLN A 170 2.56 -6.47 10.40
C GLN A 170 2.99 -6.81 11.84
N SER A 171 4.01 -6.13 12.38
CA SER A 171 4.49 -6.35 13.74
C SER A 171 3.63 -5.69 14.83
N VAL A 172 2.62 -4.90 14.45
CA VAL A 172 1.78 -4.13 15.38
C VAL A 172 0.34 -4.64 15.33
N PRO A 173 -0.25 -5.05 16.46
CA PRO A 173 -1.66 -5.47 16.48
C PRO A 173 -2.63 -4.34 16.12
N THR A 174 -3.15 -4.35 14.89
CA THR A 174 -4.08 -3.32 14.38
C THR A 174 -5.34 -3.18 15.22
N GLN A 175 -5.84 -4.28 15.80
CA GLN A 175 -7.03 -4.24 16.66
C GLN A 175 -6.83 -3.40 17.93
N GLN A 176 -5.58 -3.28 18.39
CA GLN A 176 -5.24 -2.54 19.60
C GLN A 176 -4.74 -1.13 19.30
N PHE A 177 -3.88 -0.97 18.29
CA PHE A 177 -3.18 0.28 18.02
C PHE A 177 -3.61 0.99 16.73
N GLY A 178 -4.45 0.33 15.92
CA GLY A 178 -4.95 0.87 14.68
C GLY A 178 -3.89 0.96 13.59
N VAL A 179 -3.98 2.00 12.76
CA VAL A 179 -3.11 2.22 11.59
C VAL A 179 -2.11 3.34 11.86
N LEU A 180 -0.95 3.23 11.22
CA LEU A 180 0.12 4.23 11.23
C LEU A 180 -0.16 5.27 10.14
N HIS A 181 -0.12 6.56 10.49
CA HIS A 181 -0.40 7.63 9.54
C HIS A 181 0.85 8.10 8.81
N GLY A 182 0.68 8.42 7.53
CA GLY A 182 1.74 8.95 6.68
C GLY A 182 1.20 9.77 5.51
N GLU A 183 2.14 10.31 4.75
CA GLU A 183 1.87 11.21 3.64
C GLU A 183 2.80 10.88 2.47
N VAL A 184 2.27 10.84 1.25
CA VAL A 184 3.08 10.63 0.04
C VAL A 184 4.09 11.76 -0.09
N LYS A 185 5.38 11.39 -0.01
CA LYS A 185 6.52 12.28 -0.22
C LYS A 185 6.96 12.31 -1.68
N ALA A 186 6.99 11.14 -2.32
CA ALA A 186 7.41 11.00 -3.71
C ALA A 186 6.77 9.77 -4.35
N VAL A 187 6.45 9.88 -5.63
CA VAL A 187 6.06 8.77 -6.50
C VAL A 187 7.16 8.62 -7.54
N ASP A 188 7.73 7.43 -7.66
CA ASP A 188 8.75 7.16 -8.67
C ASP A 188 8.18 7.32 -10.08
N ARG A 189 9.02 7.75 -11.01
CA ARG A 189 8.63 7.98 -12.41
C ARG A 189 8.55 6.71 -13.25
N SER A 190 9.07 5.59 -12.74
CA SER A 190 9.20 4.35 -13.48
C SER A 190 8.83 3.15 -12.63
N ALA A 191 8.25 2.14 -13.28
CA ALA A 191 8.03 0.84 -12.66
C ALA A 191 9.37 0.14 -12.36
N GLN A 192 9.46 -0.49 -11.20
CA GLN A 192 10.64 -1.13 -10.65
C GLN A 192 10.69 -2.62 -11.01
N SER A 193 11.89 -3.14 -11.29
CA SER A 193 12.10 -4.57 -11.48
C SER A 193 12.38 -5.28 -10.15
N ALA A 194 12.23 -6.61 -10.14
CA ALA A 194 12.57 -7.44 -8.99
C ALA A 194 14.02 -7.22 -8.55
N GLN A 195 14.94 -7.04 -9.50
CA GLN A 195 16.36 -6.79 -9.23
C GLN A 195 16.60 -5.43 -8.55
N THR A 196 15.89 -4.37 -8.96
CA THR A 196 16.01 -3.06 -8.31
C THR A 196 15.47 -3.10 -6.89
N ILE A 197 14.31 -3.74 -6.69
CA ILE A 197 13.72 -3.91 -5.36
C ILE A 197 14.63 -4.76 -4.47
N THR A 198 15.15 -5.88 -4.99
CA THR A 198 16.13 -6.72 -4.29
C THR A 198 17.37 -5.94 -3.87
N SER A 199 17.89 -5.09 -4.75
CA SER A 199 19.08 -4.29 -4.44
C SER A 199 18.80 -3.23 -3.37
N PHE A 200 17.59 -2.67 -3.36
CA PHE A 200 17.18 -1.66 -2.40
C PHE A 200 16.86 -2.25 -1.01
N LEU A 201 16.19 -3.41 -0.96
CA LEU A 201 15.79 -4.08 0.28
C LEU A 201 16.86 -5.05 0.81
N GLY A 202 17.74 -5.54 -0.07
CA GLY A 202 18.74 -6.56 0.23
C GLY A 202 18.15 -7.96 0.43
N ASP A 203 16.94 -8.20 -0.09
CA ASP A 203 16.22 -9.47 0.01
C ASP A 203 15.60 -9.81 -1.36
N SER A 204 16.01 -10.95 -1.94
CA SER A 204 15.55 -11.38 -3.26
C SER A 204 14.13 -11.90 -3.26
N GLN A 205 13.70 -12.53 -2.15
CA GLN A 205 12.36 -13.07 -2.03
C GLN A 205 11.34 -11.93 -1.97
N LEU A 206 11.65 -10.85 -1.24
CA LEU A 206 10.83 -9.63 -1.24
C LEU A 206 10.78 -8.96 -2.63
N GLY A 207 11.92 -8.95 -3.33
CA GLY A 207 11.98 -8.46 -4.71
C GLY A 207 11.05 -9.21 -5.65
N GLU A 208 11.04 -10.54 -5.58
CA GLU A 208 10.13 -11.39 -6.36
C GLU A 208 8.67 -11.17 -5.94
N GLN A 209 8.38 -11.24 -4.64
CA GLN A 209 7.04 -11.08 -4.08
C GLN A 209 6.39 -9.74 -4.46
N PHE A 210 7.12 -8.63 -4.39
CA PHE A 210 6.58 -7.31 -4.75
C PHE A 210 6.42 -7.11 -6.26
N THR A 211 6.87 -8.06 -7.08
CA THR A 211 6.69 -8.03 -8.54
C THR A 211 5.81 -9.16 -9.09
N GLU A 212 5.14 -9.91 -8.21
CA GLU A 212 4.29 -11.05 -8.58
C GLU A 212 3.19 -10.63 -9.56
N ASP A 213 2.54 -9.48 -9.29
CA ASP A 213 1.46 -8.91 -10.12
C ASP A 213 1.96 -7.97 -11.24
N GLY A 214 3.25 -8.03 -11.58
CA GLY A 214 3.90 -7.15 -12.54
C GLY A 214 4.83 -6.11 -11.88
N ARG A 215 5.32 -5.14 -12.66
CA ARG A 215 6.30 -4.17 -12.16
C ARG A 215 5.59 -3.01 -11.44
N PRO A 216 5.77 -2.85 -10.12
CA PRO A 216 5.14 -1.77 -9.38
C PRO A 216 5.93 -0.47 -9.49
N VAL A 217 5.29 0.65 -9.22
CA VAL A 217 5.92 1.95 -8.95
C VAL A 217 6.14 2.09 -7.45
N ALA A 218 7.34 2.48 -7.03
CA ALA A 218 7.64 2.75 -5.64
C ALA A 218 7.09 4.13 -5.23
N VAL A 219 6.27 4.15 -4.18
CA VAL A 219 5.75 5.38 -3.57
C VAL A 219 6.41 5.53 -2.21
N THR A 220 7.22 6.57 -2.05
CA THR A 220 7.85 6.90 -0.77
C THR A 220 6.86 7.71 0.07
N VAL A 221 6.55 7.18 1.24
CA VAL A 221 5.64 7.76 2.22
C VAL A 221 6.44 8.20 3.44
N ARG A 222 6.30 9.47 3.80
CA ARG A 222 6.84 10.01 5.04
C ARG A 222 5.87 9.70 6.16
N LEU A 223 6.35 9.03 7.21
CA LEU A 223 5.54 8.74 8.39
C LEU A 223 5.31 10.03 9.19
N ALA A 224 4.12 10.20 9.74
CA ALA A 224 3.77 11.36 10.57
C ALA A 224 4.43 11.20 11.96
N PRO A 225 5.37 12.09 12.36
CA PRO A 225 6.05 11.96 13.64
C PRO A 225 5.13 12.38 14.80
N SER A 226 5.24 11.69 15.93
CA SER A 226 4.56 12.09 17.17
C SER A 226 5.49 11.98 18.37
N LYS A 227 5.47 13.00 19.23
CA LYS A 227 6.17 13.00 20.52
C LYS A 227 5.34 12.36 21.64
N SER A 228 4.06 12.07 21.41
CA SER A 228 3.16 11.50 22.42
C SER A 228 3.25 9.97 22.52
N THR A 229 3.71 9.30 21.48
CA THR A 229 3.79 7.83 21.41
C THR A 229 5.22 7.34 21.64
N LYS A 230 5.37 6.14 22.21
CA LYS A 230 6.69 5.51 22.37
C LYS A 230 7.30 5.09 21.04
N SER A 231 6.47 4.83 20.04
CA SER A 231 6.92 4.50 18.70
C SER A 231 7.51 5.68 17.93
N GLY A 232 7.26 6.92 18.37
CA GLY A 232 7.71 8.15 17.71
C GLY A 232 6.86 8.61 16.52
N TYR A 233 5.70 7.97 16.27
CA TYR A 233 4.84 8.23 15.11
C TYR A 233 3.37 8.34 15.50
N GLU A 234 2.59 8.99 14.64
CA GLU A 234 1.15 9.17 14.80
C GLU A 234 0.38 7.92 14.36
N TRP A 235 -0.58 7.51 15.19
CA TRP A 235 -1.44 6.36 14.96
C TRP A 235 -2.89 6.78 15.10
N SER A 236 -3.80 5.99 14.54
CA SER A 236 -5.24 6.20 14.76
C SER A 236 -5.66 5.94 16.21
N SER A 237 -4.84 5.21 16.98
CA SER A 237 -4.96 5.12 18.45
C SER A 237 -4.12 6.19 19.13
N ALA A 238 -4.58 6.71 20.27
CA ALA A 238 -3.89 7.77 21.00
C ALA A 238 -2.51 7.35 21.54
N ASP A 239 -2.37 6.09 21.97
CA ASP A 239 -1.17 5.61 22.67
C ASP A 239 -0.09 5.09 21.71
N GLY A 240 -0.48 4.55 20.55
CA GLY A 240 0.43 3.81 19.67
C GLY A 240 1.06 2.58 20.34
N PRO A 241 1.92 1.82 19.64
CA PRO A 241 2.61 0.68 20.24
C PRO A 241 3.68 1.14 21.25
N PRO A 242 3.91 0.37 22.34
CA PRO A 242 4.84 0.74 23.42
C PRO A 242 6.32 0.51 23.06
N PHE A 243 6.64 0.38 21.77
CA PHE A 243 7.98 0.09 21.26
C PHE A 243 8.24 0.86 19.95
N GLU A 244 9.52 1.10 19.66
CA GLU A 244 9.96 1.71 18.41
C GLU A 244 9.72 0.78 17.22
N LEU A 245 9.35 1.36 16.08
CA LEU A 245 9.27 0.62 14.83
C LEU A 245 10.67 0.30 14.32
N THR A 246 10.81 -0.87 13.71
CA THR A 246 12.05 -1.28 13.06
C THR A 246 11.91 -1.18 11.53
N SER A 247 13.02 -0.95 10.85
CA SER A 247 13.08 -1.12 9.39
C SER A 247 12.94 -2.59 9.00
N MET A 248 12.75 -2.82 7.71
CA MET A 248 12.44 -4.12 7.10
C MET A 248 11.20 -4.79 7.69
N THR A 249 10.29 -3.99 8.24
CA THR A 249 8.99 -4.46 8.71
C THR A 249 7.98 -4.35 7.57
N LEU A 250 7.34 -5.47 7.23
CA LEU A 250 6.27 -5.50 6.23
C LEU A 250 5.04 -4.73 6.72
N ALA A 251 4.37 -4.10 5.78
CA ALA A 251 3.13 -3.38 5.99
C ALA A 251 2.23 -3.49 4.74
N SER A 252 1.00 -3.02 4.86
CA SER A 252 0.16 -2.67 3.72
C SER A 252 -0.20 -1.20 3.80
N GLY A 253 -0.13 -0.50 2.67
CA GLY A 253 -0.49 0.91 2.56
C GLY A 253 -1.82 1.08 1.84
N SER A 254 -2.70 1.92 2.39
CA SER A 254 -3.91 2.41 1.73
C SER A 254 -3.72 3.88 1.41
N ILE A 255 -3.50 4.20 0.13
CA ILE A 255 -3.24 5.56 -0.34
C ILE A 255 -4.56 6.17 -0.80
N ARG A 256 -4.91 7.34 -0.26
CA ARG A 256 -6.11 8.08 -0.70
C ARG A 256 -5.89 8.71 -2.07
N LEU A 257 -6.77 8.41 -3.01
CA LEU A 257 -6.80 9.03 -4.35
C LEU A 257 -7.60 10.34 -4.32
N ALA A 258 -7.52 11.09 -5.43
CA ALA A 258 -8.39 12.23 -5.64
C ALA A 258 -9.87 11.81 -5.60
N ASP A 259 -10.70 12.64 -4.97
CA ASP A 259 -12.14 12.45 -4.93
C ASP A 259 -12.72 12.48 -6.35
N GLN A 260 -13.52 11.48 -6.69
CA GLN A 260 -14.25 11.41 -7.96
C GLN A 260 -15.74 11.62 -7.73
N ARG A 261 -16.42 12.28 -8.67
CA ARG A 261 -17.88 12.44 -8.62
C ARG A 261 -18.53 11.20 -9.23
N PRO A 262 -19.63 10.67 -8.67
CA PRO A 262 -20.32 9.52 -9.25
C PRO A 262 -20.75 9.72 -10.72
N VAL A 263 -21.03 10.96 -11.13
CA VAL A 263 -21.38 11.28 -12.53
C VAL A 263 -20.23 11.02 -13.51
N ASP A 264 -18.97 11.10 -13.07
CA ASP A 264 -17.77 10.90 -13.91
C ASP A 264 -17.64 9.43 -14.37
N TRP A 265 -18.30 8.48 -13.70
CA TRP A 265 -18.31 7.08 -14.11
C TRP A 265 -19.28 6.78 -15.26
N LEU A 266 -20.28 7.64 -15.47
CA LEU A 266 -21.29 7.47 -16.53
C LEU A 266 -20.87 8.13 -17.84
N LEU A 267 -19.90 9.03 -17.81
CA LEU A 267 -19.42 9.83 -18.94
C LEU A 267 -17.88 9.72 -19.01
N PRO A 268 -17.34 8.67 -19.67
CA PRO A 268 -15.89 8.47 -19.79
C PRO A 268 -15.20 9.52 -20.67
#